data_AF-A0A1Y3UM65-F1
#
_entry.id   AF-A0A1Y3UM65-F1
#
_cell.length_a   1.000
_cell.length_b   1.000
_cell.length_c   1.000
_cell.angle_alpha   90.00
_cell.angle_beta   90.00
_cell.angle_gamma   90.00
#
_symmetry.space_group_name_H-M   'P 1'
#
loop_
_entity.id
_entity.type
_entity.pdbx_description
1 polymer ?
#
loop_
_entity_poly.entity_id
_entity_poly.type
_entity_poly.pdbx_seq_one_letter_code
_entity_poly.pdbx_strand_id
1 'polypeptide(L)'
;MEVGEAAHLQAEELAVAINEQLRRAMEAGDPAGSEARKLVAMRARWLRMYWPEGTYTPEAHKGLADGYVADERFQAYYGKVAPGAAQFLRDAIRACA
;
A
#
# COMPACT_ATOMS: atom_id res chain seq x y z
N MET A 1 7.95 12.90 -19.10
CA MET A 1 8.47 13.17 -17.75
C MET A 1 9.51 12.10 -17.47
N GLU A 2 10.80 12.45 -17.46
CA GLU A 2 11.83 11.55 -16.95
C GLU A 2 11.76 11.57 -15.43
N VAL A 3 11.25 10.49 -14.84
CA VAL A 3 11.48 10.21 -13.43
C VAL A 3 12.97 9.91 -13.33
N GLY A 4 13.77 10.88 -12.87
CA GLY A 4 15.21 10.71 -12.74
C GLY A 4 15.54 9.50 -11.87
N GLU A 5 16.66 8.82 -12.14
CA GLU A 5 17.07 7.56 -11.49
C GLU A 5 16.99 7.60 -9.96
N ALA A 6 17.28 8.74 -9.34
CA ALA A 6 17.18 8.94 -7.89
C ALA A 6 15.74 8.88 -7.34
N ALA A 7 14.74 9.33 -8.11
CA ALA A 7 13.33 9.23 -7.72
C ALA A 7 12.80 7.80 -7.89
N HIS A 8 13.34 7.05 -8.87
CA HIS A 8 13.05 5.63 -9.03
C HIS A 8 13.57 4.81 -7.84
N LEU A 9 14.83 5.02 -7.45
CA LEU A 9 15.44 4.34 -6.31
C LEU A 9 14.68 4.58 -5.00
N GLN A 10 14.29 5.83 -4.73
CA GLN A 10 13.49 6.16 -3.54
C GLN A 10 12.13 5.47 -3.52
N ALA A 11 11.50 5.30 -4.68
CA ALA A 11 10.21 4.64 -4.79
C ALA A 11 10.34 3.12 -4.61
N GLU A 12 11.44 2.51 -5.07
CA GLU A 12 11.75 1.09 -4.82
C GLU A 12 12.04 0.81 -3.35
N GLU A 13 12.87 1.64 -2.70
CA GLU A 13 13.15 1.54 -1.26
C GLU A 13 11.87 1.67 -0.43
N LEU A 14 11.01 2.62 -0.79
CA LEU A 14 9.72 2.79 -0.15
C LEU A 14 8.79 1.59 -0.37
N ALA A 15 8.81 0.96 -1.56
CA ALA A 15 8.04 -0.25 -1.82
C ALA A 15 8.48 -1.42 -0.92
N VAL A 16 9.79 -1.62 -0.74
CA VAL A 16 10.32 -2.62 0.19
C VAL A 16 9.90 -2.32 1.63
N ALA A 17 10.02 -1.06 2.05
CA ALA A 17 9.60 -0.63 3.39
C ALA A 17 8.09 -0.79 3.63
N ILE A 18 7.26 -0.59 2.61
CA ILE A 18 5.80 -0.82 2.67
C ILE A 18 5.50 -2.30 2.94
N ASN A 19 6.21 -3.22 2.28
CA ASN A 19 5.99 -4.66 2.48
C ASN A 19 6.37 -5.10 3.90
N GLU A 20 7.47 -4.57 4.45
CA GLU A 20 7.83 -4.85 5.86
C GLU A 20 6.84 -4.20 6.84
N GLN A 21 6.38 -2.98 6.58
CA GLN A 21 5.37 -2.33 7.41
C GLN A 21 4.02 -3.07 7.35
N LEU A 22 3.67 -3.66 6.21
CA LEU A 22 2.48 -4.51 6.06
C LEU A 22 2.56 -5.73 6.95
N ARG A 23 3.71 -6.41 6.97
CA ARG A 23 3.97 -7.54 7.88
C ARG A 23 3.74 -7.15 9.34
N ARG A 24 4.31 -6.02 9.78
CA ARG A 24 4.14 -5.50 11.15
C ARG A 24 2.70 -5.13 11.49
N ALA A 25 1.99 -4.51 10.56
CA ALA A 25 0.60 -4.16 10.75
C ALA A 25 -0.29 -5.41 10.89
N MET A 26 0.00 -6.46 10.11
CA MET A 26 -0.66 -7.75 10.25
C MET A 26 -0.37 -8.43 11.58
N GLU A 27 0.88 -8.36 12.07
CA GLU A 27 1.25 -8.88 13.40
C GLU A 27 0.52 -8.14 14.54
N ALA A 28 0.34 -6.82 14.39
CA ALA A 28 -0.46 -6.03 15.33
C ALA A 28 -1.95 -6.38 15.27
N GLY A 29 -2.43 -6.88 14.13
CA GLY A 29 -3.78 -7.42 13.96
C GLY A 29 -4.91 -6.38 13.91
N ASP A 30 -4.60 -5.09 13.97
CA ASP A 30 -5.59 -3.99 13.94
C ASP A 30 -5.50 -3.19 12.63
N PRO A 31 -6.46 -3.36 11.70
CA PRO A 31 -6.54 -2.59 10.45
C PRO A 31 -6.77 -1.08 10.66
N ALA A 32 -7.23 -0.66 11.84
CA ALA A 32 -7.36 0.74 12.22
C ALA A 32 -6.27 1.16 13.23
N GLY A 33 -5.23 0.33 13.43
CA GLY A 33 -4.17 0.57 14.40
C GLY A 33 -3.14 1.59 13.95
N SER A 34 -2.18 1.91 14.83
CA SER A 34 -1.06 2.80 14.50
C SER A 34 -0.21 2.28 13.33
N GLU A 35 0.07 0.97 13.32
CA GLU A 35 0.86 0.33 12.27
C GLU A 35 0.15 0.33 10.92
N ALA A 36 -1.18 0.15 10.93
CA ALA A 36 -2.01 0.20 9.73
C ALA A 36 -2.13 1.63 9.17
N ARG A 37 -2.34 2.64 10.03
CA ARG A 37 -2.31 4.06 9.62
C ARG A 37 -0.98 4.44 8.97
N LYS A 38 0.13 4.00 9.57
CA LYS A 38 1.47 4.23 9.04
C LYS A 38 1.65 3.57 7.68
N LEU A 39 1.23 2.31 7.54
CA LEU A 39 1.24 1.58 6.27
C LEU A 39 0.47 2.34 5.17
N VAL A 40 -0.75 2.78 5.46
CA VAL A 40 -1.59 3.50 4.51
C VAL A 40 -0.97 4.83 4.09
N ALA A 41 -0.39 5.58 5.03
CA ALA A 41 0.31 6.82 4.73
C ALA A 41 1.56 6.60 3.86
N MET A 42 2.35 5.55 4.13
CA MET A 42 3.51 5.19 3.31
C MET A 42 3.08 4.82 1.88
N ARG A 43 2.01 4.04 1.74
CA ARG A 43 1.48 3.65 0.44
C ARG A 43 0.89 4.82 -0.33
N ALA A 44 0.20 5.73 0.35
CA ALA A 44 -0.29 6.97 -0.24
C ALA A 44 0.86 7.81 -0.80
N ARG A 45 1.96 7.94 -0.04
CA ARG A 45 3.18 8.63 -0.52
C ARG A 45 3.75 7.95 -1.76
N TRP A 46 3.84 6.62 -1.77
CA TRP A 46 4.32 5.87 -2.93
C TRP A 46 3.44 6.10 -4.17
N LEU A 47 2.11 6.01 -4.03
CA LEU A 47 1.17 6.27 -5.13
C LEU A 47 1.34 7.68 -5.71
N ARG A 48 1.50 8.69 -4.86
CA ARG A 48 1.73 10.09 -5.29
C ARG A 48 3.04 10.31 -6.05
N MET A 49 4.01 9.40 -5.94
CA MET A 49 5.25 9.50 -6.73
C MET A 49 5.02 9.07 -8.19
N TYR A 50 4.09 8.14 -8.44
CA TYR A 50 3.80 7.62 -9.78
C TYR A 50 2.58 8.25 -10.43
N TRP A 51 1.62 8.70 -9.62
CA TRP A 51 0.38 9.28 -10.10
C TRP A 51 0.60 10.76 -10.43
N PRO A 52 -0.07 11.28 -11.47
CA PRO A 52 -0.06 12.71 -11.74
C PRO A 52 -0.56 13.50 -10.54
N GLU A 53 0.01 14.69 -10.34
CA GLU A 53 -0.37 15.59 -9.26
C GLU A 53 -1.89 15.85 -9.27
N GLY A 54 -2.51 15.86 -8.08
CA GLY A 54 -3.97 16.03 -7.93
C GLY A 54 -4.81 14.78 -8.20
N THR A 55 -4.23 13.66 -8.66
CA THR A 55 -4.98 12.42 -8.95
C THR A 55 -5.26 11.60 -7.69
N TYR A 56 -4.37 11.66 -6.70
CA TYR A 56 -4.53 10.90 -5.47
C TYR A 56 -5.67 11.47 -4.62
N THR A 57 -6.67 10.63 -4.33
CA THR A 57 -7.70 10.87 -3.31
C THR A 57 -7.87 9.64 -2.41
N PRO A 58 -8.36 9.81 -1.17
CA PRO A 58 -8.75 8.68 -0.32
C PRO A 58 -9.66 7.68 -1.02
N GLU A 59 -10.63 8.17 -1.81
CA GLU A 59 -11.58 7.36 -2.57
C GLU A 59 -10.89 6.55 -3.66
N ALA A 60 -9.95 7.15 -4.39
CA ALA A 60 -9.16 6.46 -5.40
C ALA A 60 -8.27 5.38 -4.77
N HIS A 61 -7.69 5.65 -3.60
CA HIS A 61 -6.91 4.66 -2.86
C HIS A 61 -7.79 3.47 -2.43
N LYS A 62 -9.02 3.72 -1.95
CA LYS A 62 -9.99 2.68 -1.58
C LYS A 62 -10.45 1.85 -2.79
N GLY A 63 -10.76 2.49 -3.91
CA GLY A 63 -11.15 1.78 -5.14
C GLY A 63 -10.03 0.91 -5.69
N LEU A 64 -8.78 1.39 -5.62
CA LEU A 64 -7.61 0.58 -5.96
C LEU A 64 -7.45 -0.61 -5.00
N ALA A 65 -7.75 -0.40 -3.72
CA ALA A 65 -7.67 -1.43 -2.68
C ALA A 65 -8.60 -2.62 -2.94
N ASP A 66 -9.79 -2.36 -3.46
CA ASP A 66 -10.76 -3.40 -3.81
C ASP A 66 -10.23 -4.32 -4.92
N GLY A 67 -9.51 -3.75 -5.89
CA GLY A 67 -8.86 -4.49 -6.96
C GLY A 67 -7.83 -5.51 -6.48
N TYR A 68 -7.15 -5.25 -5.35
CA TYR A 68 -6.13 -6.17 -4.84
C TYR A 68 -6.69 -7.49 -4.33
N VAL A 69 -7.95 -7.49 -3.88
CA VAL A 69 -8.65 -8.69 -3.45
C VAL A 69 -9.44 -9.30 -4.60
N ALA A 70 -9.87 -8.50 -5.58
CA ALA A 70 -10.60 -9.02 -6.74
C ALA A 70 -9.70 -9.78 -7.74
N ASP A 71 -8.40 -9.46 -7.81
CA ASP A 71 -7.47 -10.06 -8.78
C ASP A 71 -6.41 -10.93 -8.07
N GLU A 72 -6.41 -12.22 -8.40
CA GLU A 72 -5.53 -13.25 -7.81
C GLU A 72 -4.04 -12.93 -7.95
N ARG A 73 -3.63 -12.15 -8.95
CA ARG A 73 -2.22 -11.75 -9.12
C ARG A 73 -1.76 -10.86 -7.97
N PHE A 74 -2.62 -9.96 -7.49
CA PHE A 74 -2.32 -9.12 -6.34
C PHE A 74 -2.41 -9.90 -5.04
N GLN A 75 -3.35 -10.83 -4.93
CA GLN A 75 -3.39 -11.75 -3.78
C GLN A 75 -2.11 -12.57 -3.69
N ALA A 76 -1.62 -13.12 -4.79
CA ALA A 76 -0.36 -13.87 -4.84
C ALA A 76 0.85 -12.97 -4.56
N TYR A 77 0.86 -11.73 -5.07
CA TYR A 77 1.94 -10.77 -4.82
C TYR A 77 2.04 -10.43 -3.32
N TYR A 78 0.95 -9.97 -2.70
CA TYR A 78 0.95 -9.62 -1.28
C TYR A 78 1.02 -10.87 -0.39
N GLY A 79 0.50 -12.00 -0.83
CA GLY A 79 0.59 -13.28 -0.13
C GLY A 79 2.03 -13.74 0.16
N LYS A 80 3.01 -13.25 -0.60
CA LYS A 80 4.44 -13.45 -0.33
C LYS A 80 4.91 -12.79 0.97
N VAL A 81 4.24 -11.71 1.41
CA VAL A 81 4.51 -11.03 2.68
C VAL A 81 3.98 -11.87 3.83
N ALA A 82 2.71 -12.24 3.76
CA ALA A 82 2.05 -13.16 4.68
C ALA A 82 0.71 -13.63 4.09
N PRO A 83 0.20 -14.81 4.50
CA PRO A 83 -1.15 -15.25 4.13
C PRO A 83 -2.21 -14.20 4.52
N GLY A 84 -3.07 -13.82 3.57
CA GLY A 84 -4.12 -12.83 3.80
C GLY A 84 -3.69 -11.35 3.73
N ALA A 85 -2.43 -11.07 3.37
CA ALA A 85 -1.90 -9.70 3.35
C ALA A 85 -2.64 -8.75 2.41
N ALA A 86 -3.12 -9.21 1.24
CA ALA A 86 -3.92 -8.39 0.33
C ALA A 86 -5.23 -7.93 1.00
N GLN A 87 -5.88 -8.82 1.74
CA GLN A 87 -7.12 -8.55 2.46
C GLN A 87 -6.89 -7.54 3.57
N PHE A 88 -5.88 -7.77 4.41
CA PHE A 88 -5.53 -6.87 5.49
C PHE A 88 -5.19 -5.47 4.97
N LEU A 89 -4.42 -5.38 3.89
CA LEU A 89 -4.05 -4.12 3.28
C LEU A 89 -5.27 -3.35 2.76
N ARG A 90 -6.24 -4.03 2.15
CA ARG A 90 -7.52 -3.44 1.75
C ARG A 90 -8.27 -2.88 2.96
N ASP A 91 -8.39 -3.67 4.02
CA ASP A 91 -9.14 -3.30 5.21
C ASP A 91 -8.49 -2.10 5.91
N ALA A 92 -7.16 -2.09 5.98
CA ALA A 92 -6.39 -0.96 6.50
C ALA A 92 -6.64 0.33 5.70
N ILE A 93 -6.64 0.25 4.37
CA ILE A 93 -6.93 1.41 3.51
C ILE A 93 -8.36 1.89 3.69
N ARG A 94 -9.33 0.98 3.77
CA ARG A 94 -10.73 1.35 4.00
C ARG A 94 -10.92 2.03 5.35
N ALA A 95 -10.19 1.61 6.39
CA ALA A 95 -10.27 2.19 7.73
C ALA A 95 -9.49 3.50 7.89
N CYS A 96 -8.35 3.67 7.19
CA CYS A 96 -7.39 4.72 7.50
C CYS A 96 -7.11 5.74 6.38
N ALA A 97 -7.55 5.49 5.13
CA ALA A 97 -7.26 6.38 4.00
C ALA A 97 -8.20 7.58 3.92
#